data_AF-A0A6L9IY10-F1
#
_entry.id   AF-A0A6L9IY10-F1
#
_cell.length_a   1.000
_cell.length_b   1.000
_cell.length_c   1.000
_cell.angle_alpha   90.00
_cell.angle_beta   90.00
_cell.angle_gamma   90.00
#
_symmetry.space_group_name_H-M   'P 1'
#
loop_
_entity.id
_entity.type
_entity.pdbx_description
1 polymer ?
#
loop_
_entity_poly.entity_id
_entity_poly.type
_entity_poly.pdbx_seq_one_letter_code
_entity_poly.pdbx_strand_id
1 'polypeptide(L)'
;MASNDVLVVRPGEGQQVSVGDLGMEFMVRMDDTPSQVALHEWTLPPRGLGAPPHIHRSEDEVFYVLEGDLTVMEDDAITSARPGDYVVLPRGRLHTFWNAGDTPARMLVVLTPGQLEAYFVAANALIASGNGADPAQVIGLAEQYGLELRMDLLPVLMAEHGLETGLPMPPEQG
;
A
#
# COMPACT_ATOMS: atom_id res chain seq x y z
N MET A 1 15.98 25.36 5.32
CA MET A 1 15.32 25.90 6.52
C MET A 1 13.87 25.48 6.44
N ALA A 2 13.36 24.73 7.40
CA ALA A 2 11.94 24.38 7.41
C ALA A 2 11.13 25.69 7.42
N SER A 3 10.12 25.78 6.56
CA SER A 3 9.19 26.91 6.57
C SER A 3 8.54 27.00 7.95
N ASN A 4 8.32 28.22 8.45
CA ASN A 4 7.54 28.47 9.67
C ASN A 4 6.01 28.39 9.40
N ASP A 5 5.60 28.02 8.19
CA ASP A 5 4.21 27.94 7.80
C ASP A 5 3.59 26.61 8.23
N VAL A 6 2.34 26.67 8.68
CA VAL A 6 1.53 25.48 8.93
C VAL A 6 1.24 24.80 7.60
N LEU A 7 1.64 23.53 7.46
CA LEU A 7 1.26 22.71 6.32
C LEU A 7 -0.24 22.39 6.40
N VAL A 8 -0.98 22.78 5.37
CA VAL A 8 -2.40 22.43 5.17
C VAL A 8 -2.52 21.82 3.79
N VAL A 9 -2.92 20.55 3.72
CA VAL A 9 -3.22 19.85 2.46
C VAL A 9 -4.72 19.58 2.44
N ARG A 10 -5.42 20.12 1.43
CA ARG A 10 -6.86 19.87 1.27
C ARG A 10 -7.10 18.55 0.53
N PRO A 11 -8.29 17.94 0.66
CA PRO A 11 -8.65 16.78 -0.15
C PRO A 11 -8.47 17.07 -1.64
N GLY A 12 -7.75 16.20 -2.36
CA GLY A 12 -7.44 16.34 -3.78
C GLY A 12 -6.23 17.23 -4.10
N GLU A 13 -5.61 17.87 -3.10
CA GLU A 13 -4.37 18.66 -3.29
C GLU A 13 -3.10 17.86 -3.02
N GLY A 14 -3.22 16.64 -2.49
CA GLY A 14 -2.09 15.75 -2.26
C GLY A 14 -1.52 15.18 -3.56
N GLN A 15 -0.29 14.65 -3.49
CA GLN A 15 0.34 14.02 -4.64
C GLN A 15 -0.37 12.70 -4.97
N GLN A 16 -0.91 12.60 -6.18
CA GLN A 16 -1.57 11.39 -6.67
C GLN A 16 -0.53 10.38 -7.17
N VAL A 17 -0.59 9.16 -6.65
CA VAL A 17 0.29 8.04 -7.00
C VAL A 17 -0.55 6.78 -7.16
N SER A 18 -0.24 5.97 -8.17
CA SER A 18 -0.90 4.68 -8.38
C SER A 18 0.11 3.57 -8.62
N VAL A 19 -0.16 2.39 -8.06
CA VAL A 19 0.55 1.15 -8.41
C VAL A 19 -0.51 0.13 -8.82
N GLY A 20 -0.65 -0.10 -10.12
CA GLY A 20 -1.81 -0.82 -10.65
C GLY A 20 -3.11 -0.08 -10.32
N ASP A 21 -4.08 -0.80 -9.76
CA ASP A 21 -5.37 -0.24 -9.33
C ASP A 21 -5.36 0.32 -7.89
N LEU A 22 -4.23 0.23 -7.17
CA LEU A 22 -4.07 0.86 -5.87
C LEU A 22 -3.87 2.37 -6.06
N GLY A 23 -4.89 3.15 -5.74
CA GLY A 23 -4.84 4.62 -5.74
C GLY A 23 -4.42 5.17 -4.39
N MET A 24 -3.43 6.08 -4.40
CA MET A 24 -2.90 6.74 -3.21
C MET A 24 -2.83 8.25 -3.41
N GLU A 25 -3.26 8.99 -2.40
CA GLU A 25 -3.02 10.43 -2.29
C GLU A 25 -2.08 10.71 -1.11
N PHE A 26 -0.90 11.25 -1.39
CA PHE A 26 0.08 11.57 -0.36
C PHE A 26 -0.25 12.93 0.25
N MET A 27 -0.75 12.91 1.49
CA MET A 27 -1.18 14.10 2.23
C MET A 27 -0.05 14.71 3.06
N VAL A 28 0.82 13.87 3.62
CA VAL A 28 2.07 14.28 4.29
C VAL A 28 3.16 13.35 3.79
N ARG A 29 4.25 13.93 3.29
CA ARG A 29 5.43 13.19 2.87
C ARG A 29 6.46 13.13 3.98
N MET A 30 7.35 12.14 3.94
CA MET A 30 8.38 11.99 4.98
C MET A 30 9.23 13.27 5.16
N ASP A 31 9.50 14.01 4.07
CA ASP A 31 10.32 15.22 4.11
C ASP A 31 9.57 16.45 4.65
N ASP A 32 8.25 16.38 4.82
CA ASP A 32 7.43 17.45 5.39
C ASP A 32 7.59 17.55 6.91
N THR A 33 8.10 16.50 7.56
CA THR A 33 8.21 16.43 9.02
C THR A 33 9.61 15.98 9.48
N PRO A 34 10.17 16.56 10.56
CA PRO A 34 11.43 16.07 11.14
C PRO A 34 11.35 14.63 11.66
N SER A 35 10.15 14.17 12.02
CA SER A 35 9.87 12.79 12.44
C SER A 35 9.84 11.79 11.29
N GLN A 36 9.89 12.26 10.03
CA GLN A 36 9.85 11.43 8.84
C GLN A 36 8.59 10.58 8.76
N VAL A 37 7.43 11.12 9.15
CA VAL A 37 6.15 10.43 9.02
C VAL A 37 5.57 10.67 7.63
N ALA A 38 5.09 9.62 6.99
CA ALA A 38 4.23 9.73 5.81
C ALA A 38 2.77 9.43 6.19
N LEU A 39 1.84 10.21 5.63
CA LEU A 39 0.39 10.03 5.78
C LEU A 39 -0.25 10.09 4.41
N HIS A 40 -0.92 9.01 4.03
CA HIS A 40 -1.60 8.88 2.73
C HIS A 40 -3.07 8.55 2.92
N GLU A 41 -3.89 8.85 1.92
CA GLU A 41 -5.21 8.26 1.76
C GLU A 41 -5.16 7.21 0.64
N TRP A 42 -5.54 5.97 0.95
CA TRP A 42 -5.51 4.84 0.01
C TRP A 42 -6.94 4.41 -0.32
N THR A 43 -7.18 4.08 -1.59
CA THR A 43 -8.46 3.55 -2.07
C THR A 43 -8.27 2.18 -2.70
N LEU A 44 -9.03 1.20 -2.23
CA LEU A 44 -9.09 -0.14 -2.80
C LEU A 44 -10.40 -0.36 -3.56
N PRO A 45 -10.35 -0.90 -4.79
CA PRO A 45 -11.57 -1.30 -5.49
C PRO A 45 -12.28 -2.45 -4.75
N PRO A 46 -13.56 -2.72 -5.06
CA PRO A 46 -14.24 -3.93 -4.60
C PRO A 46 -13.40 -5.18 -4.88
N ARG A 47 -13.30 -6.10 -3.92
CA ARG A 47 -12.49 -7.33 -4.04
C ARG A 47 -11.00 -7.09 -4.33
N GLY A 48 -10.54 -5.84 -4.21
CA GLY A 48 -9.19 -5.42 -4.56
C GLY A 48 -8.17 -5.78 -3.49
N LEU A 49 -7.09 -6.42 -3.93
CA LEU A 49 -5.87 -6.60 -3.13
C LEU A 49 -5.12 -5.27 -2.99
N GLY A 50 -4.73 -4.91 -1.77
CA GLY A 50 -3.92 -3.72 -1.53
C GLY A 50 -2.44 -3.95 -1.79
N ALA A 51 -1.90 -5.10 -1.38
CA ALA A 51 -0.54 -5.50 -1.65
C ALA A 51 -0.40 -7.03 -1.60
N PRO A 52 0.56 -7.65 -2.32
CA PRO A 52 0.92 -9.04 -2.09
C PRO A 52 1.31 -9.25 -0.62
N PRO A 53 1.28 -10.47 -0.05
CA PRO A 53 1.91 -10.72 1.23
C PRO A 53 3.34 -10.16 1.26
N HIS A 54 3.68 -9.37 2.27
CA HIS A 54 4.92 -8.62 2.28
C HIS A 54 5.43 -8.32 3.70
N ILE A 55 6.69 -7.89 3.77
CA ILE A 55 7.36 -7.46 4.99
C ILE A 55 8.02 -6.10 4.73
N HIS A 56 7.73 -5.14 5.58
CA HIS A 56 8.46 -3.88 5.67
C HIS A 56 9.71 -4.06 6.53
N ARG A 57 10.88 -3.69 6.02
CA ARG A 57 12.13 -3.72 6.82
C ARG A 57 12.20 -2.56 7.81
N SER A 58 11.64 -1.39 7.46
CA SER A 58 11.85 -0.17 8.24
C SER A 58 10.57 0.45 8.76
N GLU A 59 9.41 0.16 8.18
CA GLU A 59 8.18 0.89 8.44
C GLU A 59 7.24 0.10 9.32
N ASP A 60 6.77 0.73 10.39
CA ASP A 60 5.47 0.33 10.95
C ASP A 60 4.38 0.97 10.08
N GLU A 61 3.32 0.22 9.83
CA GLU A 61 2.17 0.65 9.02
C GLU A 61 0.92 0.69 9.90
N VAL A 62 0.21 1.82 9.86
CA VAL A 62 -1.03 2.01 10.63
C VAL A 62 -2.14 2.46 9.70
N PHE A 63 -3.24 1.72 9.70
CA PHE A 63 -4.45 2.05 8.99
C PHE A 63 -5.46 2.71 9.92
N TYR A 64 -6.19 3.70 9.40
CA TYR A 64 -7.46 4.16 9.96
C TYR A 64 -8.52 4.09 8.87
N VAL A 65 -9.54 3.24 9.05
CA VAL A 65 -10.54 2.97 8.02
C VAL A 65 -11.55 4.13 7.96
N LEU A 66 -11.72 4.71 6.77
CA LEU A 66 -12.63 5.82 6.49
C LEU A 66 -13.97 5.34 5.94
N GLU A 67 -13.93 4.38 5.02
CA GLU A 67 -15.09 3.89 4.26
C GLU A 67 -14.88 2.43 3.86
N GLY A 68 -15.96 1.65 3.77
CA GLY A 68 -15.89 0.23 3.46
C GLY A 68 -15.27 -0.61 4.59
N ASP A 69 -14.96 -1.86 4.28
CA ASP A 69 -14.32 -2.79 5.21
C ASP A 69 -12.91 -3.15 4.68
N LEU A 70 -11.92 -3.09 5.57
CA LEU A 70 -10.55 -3.52 5.32
C LEU A 70 -10.32 -4.88 5.96
N THR A 71 -9.96 -5.89 5.17
CA THR A 71 -9.50 -7.17 5.71
C THR A 71 -7.98 -7.19 5.73
N VAL A 72 -7.41 -7.62 6.83
CA VAL A 72 -5.96 -7.65 7.05
C VAL A 72 -5.58 -9.04 7.52
N MET A 73 -4.44 -9.52 7.02
CA MET A 73 -3.79 -10.74 7.47
C MET A 73 -2.42 -10.36 8.03
N GLU A 74 -2.11 -10.78 9.26
CA GLU A 74 -0.75 -10.77 9.81
C GLU A 74 -0.39 -12.20 10.22
N ASP A 75 0.70 -12.73 9.68
CA ASP A 75 1.04 -14.15 9.72
C ASP A 75 -0.16 -15.03 9.29
N ASP A 76 -0.73 -15.82 10.20
CA ASP A 76 -1.88 -16.71 9.94
C ASP A 76 -3.23 -16.10 10.39
N ALA A 77 -3.21 -14.91 11.01
CA ALA A 77 -4.40 -14.31 11.61
C ALA A 77 -5.05 -13.33 10.64
N ILE A 78 -6.33 -13.59 10.29
CA ILE A 78 -7.14 -12.73 9.43
C ILE A 78 -8.18 -12.00 10.28
N THR A 79 -8.29 -10.68 10.12
CA THR A 79 -9.27 -9.84 10.82
C THR A 79 -9.84 -8.77 9.89
N SER A 80 -11.12 -8.42 10.08
CA SER A 80 -11.77 -7.29 9.41
C SER A 80 -11.76 -6.05 10.31
N ALA A 81 -11.46 -4.90 9.72
CA ALA A 81 -11.59 -3.57 10.31
C ALA A 81 -12.63 -2.76 9.53
N ARG A 82 -13.49 -2.05 10.25
CA ARG A 82 -14.60 -1.25 9.70
C ARG A 82 -14.33 0.26 9.94
N PRO A 83 -15.14 1.17 9.38
CA PRO A 83 -14.89 2.60 9.53
C PRO A 83 -14.79 3.03 11.00
N GLY A 84 -13.72 3.76 11.33
CA GLY A 84 -13.37 4.17 12.69
C GLY A 84 -12.42 3.24 13.44
N ASP A 85 -12.13 2.04 12.91
CA ASP A 85 -11.14 1.14 13.49
C ASP A 85 -9.72 1.51 13.07
N TYR A 86 -8.76 1.17 13.92
CA TYR A 86 -7.33 1.25 13.64
C TYR A 86 -6.75 -0.16 13.46
N VAL A 87 -5.88 -0.33 12.46
CA VAL A 87 -5.06 -1.53 12.31
C VAL A 87 -3.59 -1.13 12.43
N VAL A 88 -2.81 -1.89 13.19
CA VAL A 88 -1.39 -1.63 13.41
C VAL A 88 -0.61 -2.86 12.97
N LEU A 89 0.29 -2.68 12.01
CA LEU A 89 1.16 -3.70 11.46
C LEU A 89 2.62 -3.30 11.72
N PRO A 90 3.26 -3.85 12.77
CA PRO A 90 4.65 -3.57 13.06
C PRO A 90 5.58 -4.04 11.93
N ARG A 91 6.68 -3.31 11.74
CA ARG A 91 7.76 -3.70 10.81
C ARG A 91 8.26 -5.13 11.10
N GLY A 92 8.73 -5.81 10.05
CA GLY A 92 9.30 -7.16 10.17
C GLY A 92 8.26 -8.29 10.33
N ARG A 93 6.96 -7.98 10.28
CA ARG A 93 5.86 -8.96 10.33
C ARG A 93 5.35 -9.19 8.92
N LEU A 94 5.05 -10.44 8.57
CA LEU A 94 4.44 -10.77 7.29
C LEU A 94 2.98 -10.35 7.33
N HIS A 95 2.56 -9.51 6.38
CA HIS A 95 1.17 -9.10 6.29
C HIS A 95 0.70 -8.80 4.87
N THR A 96 -0.61 -8.69 4.71
CA THR A 96 -1.30 -8.19 3.52
C THR A 96 -2.65 -7.65 3.94
N PHE A 97 -3.32 -6.95 3.03
CA PHE A 97 -4.65 -6.44 3.24
C PHE A 97 -5.39 -6.34 1.91
N TRP A 98 -6.71 -6.42 1.98
CA TRP A 98 -7.59 -6.33 0.83
C TRP A 98 -8.97 -5.82 1.23
N ASN A 99 -9.72 -5.37 0.25
CA ASN A 99 -11.13 -5.05 0.40
C ASN A 99 -11.97 -6.31 0.12
N ALA A 100 -12.57 -6.90 1.15
CA ALA A 100 -13.45 -8.06 0.99
C ALA A 100 -14.90 -7.69 0.61
N GLY A 101 -15.20 -6.40 0.48
CA GLY A 101 -16.53 -5.88 0.15
C GLY A 101 -16.76 -5.71 -1.35
N ASP A 102 -18.02 -5.38 -1.68
CA ASP A 102 -18.49 -5.10 -3.04
C ASP A 102 -18.54 -3.60 -3.36
N THR A 103 -18.12 -2.75 -2.41
CA THR A 103 -17.96 -1.30 -2.56
C THR A 103 -16.52 -0.91 -2.31
N PRO A 104 -16.02 0.22 -2.85
CA PRO A 104 -14.68 0.70 -2.54
C PRO A 104 -14.43 0.84 -1.05
N ALA A 105 -13.18 0.59 -0.63
CA ALA A 105 -12.72 0.86 0.73
C ALA A 105 -11.71 2.01 0.71
N ARG A 106 -11.78 2.90 1.70
CA ARG A 106 -10.86 4.03 1.87
C ARG A 106 -10.28 4.04 3.26
N MET A 107 -9.00 4.38 3.37
CA MET A 107 -8.26 4.40 4.62
C MET A 107 -7.19 5.46 4.60
N LEU A 108 -6.89 6.00 5.78
CA LEU A 108 -5.62 6.68 6.00
C LEU A 108 -4.56 5.64 6.32
N VAL A 109 -3.38 5.80 5.73
CA VAL A 109 -2.21 4.96 5.97
C VAL A 109 -1.08 5.82 6.49
N VAL A 110 -0.55 5.47 7.65
CA VAL A 110 0.64 6.08 8.24
C VAL A 110 1.81 5.12 8.11
N LEU A 111 2.91 5.58 7.52
CA LEU A 111 4.16 4.83 7.43
C LEU A 111 5.24 5.56 8.21
N THR A 112 5.94 4.84 9.10
CA THR A 112 6.99 5.44 9.94
C THR A 112 8.23 4.54 10.12
N PRO A 113 9.42 4.99 9.66
CA PRO A 113 9.68 6.18 8.84
C PRO A 113 9.05 6.09 7.44
N GLY A 114 8.65 7.19 6.80
CA GLY A 114 7.90 7.21 5.55
C GLY A 114 8.70 6.93 4.27
N GLN A 115 9.87 6.31 4.35
CA GLN A 115 10.80 6.13 3.22
C GLN A 115 10.24 5.25 2.08
N LEU A 116 9.26 4.38 2.37
CA LEU A 116 8.61 3.55 1.37
C LEU A 116 7.86 4.36 0.29
N GLU A 117 7.54 5.64 0.55
CA GLU A 117 6.98 6.55 -0.47
C GLU A 117 7.75 6.54 -1.79
N ALA A 118 9.07 6.46 -1.70
CA ALA A 118 9.95 6.45 -2.88
C ALA A 118 9.73 5.21 -3.76
N TYR A 119 9.38 4.06 -3.18
CA TYR A 119 9.00 2.87 -3.93
C TYR A 119 7.74 3.12 -4.75
N PHE A 120 6.67 3.63 -4.14
CA PHE A 120 5.40 3.86 -4.84
C PHE A 120 5.56 4.86 -5.99
N VAL A 121 6.31 5.94 -5.78
CA VAL A 121 6.61 6.93 -6.84
C VAL A 121 7.39 6.28 -7.99
N ALA A 122 8.41 5.48 -7.69
CA ALA A 122 9.23 4.82 -8.70
C ALA A 122 8.45 3.71 -9.45
N ALA A 123 7.62 2.93 -8.75
CA ALA A 123 6.74 1.92 -9.33
C ALA A 123 5.69 2.57 -10.25
N ASN A 124 5.05 3.65 -9.82
CA ASN A 124 4.11 4.42 -10.63
C ASN A 124 4.76 4.92 -11.94
N ALA A 125 5.95 5.52 -11.85
CA ALA A 125 6.68 6.00 -13.02
C ALA A 125 7.05 4.86 -13.99
N LEU A 126 7.45 3.70 -13.45
CA LEU A 126 7.77 2.53 -14.25
C LEU A 126 6.54 2.00 -15.00
N ILE A 127 5.40 1.89 -14.33
CA ILE A 127 4.11 1.47 -14.92
C ILE A 127 3.65 2.46 -15.99
N ALA A 128 3.74 3.76 -15.73
CA ALA A 128 3.31 4.80 -16.66
C ALA A 128 4.18 4.90 -17.94
N SER A 129 5.41 4.35 -17.94
CA SER A 129 6.34 4.43 -19.07
C SER A 129 5.92 3.66 -20.33
N GLY A 130 4.83 2.88 -20.27
CA GLY A 130 4.12 2.37 -21.45
C GLY A 130 4.77 1.17 -22.16
N ASN A 131 5.89 0.65 -21.69
CA ASN A 131 6.50 -0.59 -22.23
C ASN A 131 5.92 -1.88 -21.64
N GLY A 132 4.80 -1.77 -20.90
CA GLY A 132 4.41 -2.74 -19.89
C GLY A 132 5.42 -2.66 -18.74
N ALA A 133 4.99 -2.31 -17.53
CA ALA A 133 5.87 -2.54 -16.38
C ALA A 133 6.12 -4.05 -16.36
N ASP A 134 7.34 -4.46 -16.69
CA ASP A 134 7.78 -5.82 -16.46
C ASP A 134 7.54 -6.07 -14.97
N PRO A 135 6.61 -6.98 -14.62
CA PRO A 135 6.28 -7.27 -13.23
C PRO A 135 7.55 -7.61 -12.43
N ALA A 136 8.53 -8.25 -13.07
CA ALA A 136 9.81 -8.55 -12.44
C ALA A 136 10.60 -7.29 -12.06
N GLN A 137 10.50 -6.20 -12.83
CA GLN A 137 11.13 -4.93 -12.48
C GLN A 137 10.44 -4.24 -11.32
N VAL A 138 9.10 -4.22 -11.27
CA VAL A 138 8.34 -3.64 -10.14
C VAL A 138 8.60 -4.44 -8.86
N ILE A 139 8.64 -5.76 -8.95
CA ILE A 139 8.95 -6.65 -7.84
C ILE A 139 10.41 -6.47 -7.39
N GLY A 140 11.36 -6.44 -8.34
CA GLY A 140 12.78 -6.24 -8.02
C GLY A 140 13.09 -4.86 -7.45
N LEU A 141 12.28 -3.85 -7.78
CA LEU A 141 12.36 -2.51 -7.21
C LEU A 141 11.98 -2.51 -5.72
N ALA A 142 10.97 -3.29 -5.32
CA ALA A 142 10.49 -3.33 -3.93
C ALA A 142 11.62 -3.65 -2.94
N GLU A 143 12.47 -4.64 -3.26
CA GLU A 143 13.57 -5.04 -2.39
C GLU A 143 14.59 -3.91 -2.17
N GLN A 144 14.83 -3.07 -3.17
CA GLN A 144 15.75 -1.91 -3.08
C GLN A 144 15.28 -0.88 -2.06
N TYR A 145 13.97 -0.83 -1.79
CA TYR A 145 13.35 0.06 -0.81
C TYR A 145 13.03 -0.65 0.52
N GLY A 146 13.48 -1.90 0.69
CA GLY A 146 13.24 -2.66 1.91
C GLY A 146 11.82 -3.22 2.05
N LEU A 147 11.10 -3.35 0.93
CA LEU A 147 9.81 -4.04 0.85
C LEU A 147 10.04 -5.45 0.30
N GLU A 148 9.90 -6.46 1.14
CA GLU A 148 10.03 -7.86 0.74
C GLU A 148 8.66 -8.41 0.32
N LEU A 149 8.47 -8.66 -0.98
CA LEU A 149 7.24 -9.23 -1.50
C LEU A 149 7.31 -10.77 -1.51
N ARG A 150 6.31 -11.41 -0.90
CA ARG A 150 6.10 -12.86 -0.88
C ARG A 150 5.13 -13.28 -1.98
N MET A 151 5.59 -13.13 -3.21
CA MET A 151 4.84 -13.47 -4.42
C MET A 151 4.50 -14.97 -4.51
N ASP A 152 5.24 -15.82 -3.80
CA ASP A 152 4.97 -17.25 -3.67
C ASP A 152 3.67 -17.56 -2.90
N LEU A 153 3.25 -16.67 -2.00
CA LEU A 153 2.04 -16.84 -1.20
C LEU A 153 0.79 -16.27 -1.88
N LEU A 154 0.98 -15.36 -2.83
CA LEU A 154 -0.10 -14.58 -3.42
C LEU A 154 -1.16 -15.44 -4.15
N PRO A 155 -0.81 -16.43 -5.01
CA PRO A 155 -1.81 -17.22 -5.72
C PRO A 155 -2.75 -17.99 -4.79
N VAL A 156 -2.22 -18.50 -3.67
CA VAL A 156 -3.01 -19.23 -2.66
C VAL A 156 -3.98 -18.27 -1.98
N LEU A 157 -3.50 -17.12 -1.51
CA LEU A 157 -4.33 -16.09 -0.89
C LEU A 157 -5.47 -15.64 -1.82
N MET A 158 -5.14 -15.36 -3.10
CA MET A 158 -6.14 -14.92 -4.08
C MET A 158 -7.20 -16.00 -4.32
N ALA A 159 -6.81 -17.27 -4.44
CA ALA A 159 -7.73 -18.37 -4.66
C ALA A 159 -8.64 -18.63 -3.44
N GLU A 160 -8.08 -18.58 -2.23
CA GLU A 160 -8.83 -18.83 -0.98
C GLU A 160 -9.85 -17.73 -0.68
N HIS A 161 -9.56 -16.49 -1.05
CA HIS A 161 -10.40 -15.33 -0.73
C HIS A 161 -11.12 -14.70 -1.92
N GLY A 162 -10.95 -15.26 -3.12
CA GLY A 162 -11.60 -14.78 -4.35
C GLY A 162 -11.18 -13.35 -4.71
N LEU A 163 -9.88 -13.05 -4.59
CA LEU A 163 -9.34 -11.70 -4.78
C LEU A 163 -8.95 -11.45 -6.22
N GLU A 164 -9.07 -10.19 -6.63
CA GLU A 164 -8.55 -9.68 -7.89
C GLU A 164 -7.43 -8.68 -7.61
N THR A 165 -6.47 -8.58 -8.54
CA THR A 165 -5.37 -7.63 -8.41
C THR A 165 -5.11 -6.94 -9.74
N GLY A 166 -5.08 -5.60 -9.70
CA GLY A 166 -4.54 -4.77 -10.77
C GLY A 166 -3.02 -4.60 -10.67
N LEU A 167 -2.37 -5.22 -9.67
CA LEU A 167 -0.93 -5.12 -9.49
C LEU A 167 -0.19 -5.88 -10.61
N PRO A 168 1.00 -5.42 -11.00
CA PRO A 168 1.84 -6.13 -11.96
C PRO A 168 2.17 -7.56 -11.46
N MET A 169 1.72 -8.57 -12.18
CA MET A 169 1.93 -9.99 -11.84
C MET A 169 2.89 -10.66 -12.83
N PRO A 170 3.92 -11.40 -12.38
CA PRO A 170 4.76 -12.17 -13.28
C PRO A 170 3.91 -13.20 -14.04
N PRO A 171 4.31 -13.60 -15.26
CA PRO A 171 3.60 -14.63 -15.98
C PRO A 171 3.49 -15.91 -15.15
N GLU A 172 2.35 -16.60 -15.23
CA GLU A 172 2.17 -17.90 -14.59
C GLU A 172 3.31 -18.83 -15.00
N GLN A 173 4.05 -19.36 -14.03
CA GLN A 173 5.01 -20.42 -14.29
C GLN A 173 4.19 -21.69 -14.55
N GLY A 174 4.09 -22.06 -15.83
CA GLY A 174 3.41 -23.28 -16.28
C GLY A 174 4.08 -24.57 -15.84
#